data_AF-A0A954QGL1-F1
#
_entry.id   AF-A0A954QGL1-F1
#
_cell.length_a   1.000
_cell.length_b   1.000
_cell.length_c   1.000
_cell.angle_alpha   90.00
_cell.angle_beta   90.00
_cell.angle_gamma   90.00
#
_symmetry.space_group_name_H-M   'P 1'
#
loop_
_entity.id
_entity.type
_entity.pdbx_description
1 polymer ?
#
loop_
_entity_poly.entity_id
_entity_poly.type
_entity_poly.pdbx_seq_one_letter_code
_entity_poly.pdbx_strand_id
1 'polypeptide(L)'
;MKNIPLPNTRRRFEAARDENGVPHVRAATWLDALFGLGYMHATDRPTQLLFSRSVASGRAAEEISDTPEMLETDRFFRRIGLHLDLEK
;
A
#
# COMPACT_ATOMS: atom_id res chain seq x y z
N MET A 1 -23.74 4.66 6.25
CA MET A 1 -22.51 4.31 5.50
C MET A 1 -22.56 4.95 4.12
N LYS A 2 -21.49 5.61 3.67
CA LYS A 2 -21.42 6.28 2.35
C LYS A 2 -20.70 5.39 1.35
N ASN A 3 -21.36 5.05 0.25
CA ASN A 3 -20.78 4.23 -0.81
C ASN A 3 -19.62 4.96 -1.51
N ILE A 4 -18.58 4.20 -1.85
CA ILE A 4 -17.38 4.70 -2.53
C ILE A 4 -17.53 4.40 -4.02
N PRO A 5 -17.39 5.40 -4.92
CA PRO A 5 -17.32 5.14 -6.35
C PRO A 5 -16.00 4.44 -6.68
N LEU A 6 -16.07 3.38 -7.49
CA LEU A 6 -14.94 2.52 -7.81
C LEU A 6 -14.62 2.59 -9.32
N PRO A 7 -13.95 3.66 -9.80
CA PRO A 7 -13.55 3.75 -11.19
C PRO A 7 -12.46 2.71 -11.52
N ASN A 8 -12.49 2.19 -12.75
CA ASN A 8 -11.42 1.35 -13.32
C ASN A 8 -11.06 0.08 -12.51
N THR A 9 -12.02 -0.51 -11.79
CA THR A 9 -11.74 -1.78 -11.08
C THR A 9 -11.61 -2.95 -12.04
N ARG A 10 -10.71 -3.88 -11.70
CA ARG A 10 -10.51 -5.14 -12.44
C ARG A 10 -11.27 -6.32 -11.81
N ARG A 11 -11.87 -6.12 -10.63
CA ARG A 11 -12.58 -7.14 -9.85
C ARG A 11 -13.85 -6.56 -9.25
N ARG A 12 -14.86 -7.41 -9.06
CA ARG A 12 -16.18 -6.99 -8.56
C ARG A 12 -16.20 -6.98 -7.04
N PHE A 13 -16.32 -5.79 -6.46
CA PHE A 13 -16.55 -5.58 -5.03
C PHE A 13 -17.35 -4.30 -4.79
N GLU A 14 -17.91 -4.17 -3.61
CA GLU A 14 -18.54 -2.96 -3.10
C GLU A 14 -17.76 -2.44 -1.90
N ALA A 15 -17.70 -1.12 -1.75
CA ALA A 15 -17.08 -0.50 -0.59
C ALA A 15 -17.89 0.69 -0.09
N ALA A 16 -17.98 0.82 1.22
CA ALA A 16 -18.63 1.96 1.88
C ALA A 16 -17.85 2.37 3.13
N ARG A 17 -17.92 3.65 3.50
CA ARG A 17 -17.36 4.14 4.76
C ARG A 17 -18.43 4.27 5.83
N ASP A 18 -18.08 3.93 7.06
CA ASP A 18 -18.87 4.31 8.22
C ASP A 18 -18.60 5.77 8.63
N GLU A 19 -19.19 6.18 9.75
CA GLU A 19 -19.12 7.55 10.28
C GLU A 19 -17.70 7.94 10.73
N ASN A 20 -16.87 6.96 11.08
CA ASN A 20 -15.46 7.17 11.46
C ASN A 20 -14.52 7.10 10.24
N GLY A 21 -15.09 6.95 9.03
CA GLY A 21 -14.32 6.85 7.79
C GLY A 21 -13.71 5.47 7.53
N VAL A 22 -14.02 4.46 8.35
CA VAL A 22 -13.49 3.10 8.20
C VAL A 22 -14.12 2.45 6.96
N PRO A 23 -13.32 1.91 6.02
CA PRO A 23 -13.85 1.25 4.84
C PRO A 23 -14.34 -0.17 5.17
N HIS A 24 -15.54 -0.48 4.71
CA HIS A 24 -16.14 -1.81 4.76
C HIS A 24 -16.25 -2.34 3.33
N VAL A 25 -15.56 -3.44 3.03
CA VAL A 25 -15.53 -4.08 1.72
C VAL A 25 -16.43 -5.31 1.72
N ARG A 26 -17.28 -5.45 0.69
CA ARG A 26 -18.08 -6.65 0.43
C ARG A 26 -17.76 -7.20 -0.94
N ALA A 27 -17.56 -8.51 -1.03
CA ALA A 27 -17.31 -9.19 -2.30
C ALA A 27 -17.82 -10.63 -2.25
N ALA A 28 -18.07 -11.22 -3.43
CA ALA A 28 -18.56 -12.59 -3.55
C ALA A 28 -17.48 -13.66 -3.30
N THR A 29 -16.20 -13.30 -3.50
CA THR A 29 -15.06 -14.21 -3.33
C THR A 29 -14.00 -13.60 -2.43
N TRP A 30 -13.20 -14.46 -1.79
CA TRP A 30 -12.07 -14.03 -0.98
C TRP A 30 -11.06 -13.20 -1.78
N LEU A 31 -10.79 -13.59 -3.02
CA LEU A 31 -9.84 -12.91 -3.89
C LEU A 31 -10.31 -11.50 -4.27
N ASP A 32 -11.61 -11.32 -4.51
CA ASP A 32 -12.18 -10.00 -4.78
C ASP A 32 -12.21 -9.13 -3.52
N ALA A 33 -12.41 -9.73 -2.33
CA ALA A 33 -12.32 -9.03 -1.05
C ALA A 33 -10.88 -8.53 -0.79
N LEU A 34 -9.87 -9.36 -1.04
CA LEU A 34 -8.46 -8.97 -0.95
C LEU A 34 -8.10 -7.85 -1.93
N PHE A 35 -8.63 -7.90 -3.15
CA PHE A 35 -8.47 -6.81 -4.11
C PHE A 35 -9.11 -5.51 -3.60
N GLY A 36 -10.33 -5.59 -3.06
CA GLY A 36 -10.99 -4.44 -2.46
C GLY A 36 -10.21 -3.87 -1.27
N LEU A 37 -9.63 -4.72 -0.42
CA LEU A 37 -8.74 -4.29 0.68
C LEU A 37 -7.53 -3.52 0.16
N GLY A 38 -6.84 -4.06 -0.85
CA GLY A 38 -5.70 -3.39 -1.48
C GLY A 38 -6.10 -2.04 -2.10
N TYR A 39 -7.26 -1.98 -2.75
CA TYR A 39 -7.80 -0.75 -3.33
C TYR A 39 -8.08 0.32 -2.25
N MET A 40 -8.68 -0.07 -1.12
CA MET A 40 -8.93 0.85 0.00
C MET A 40 -7.63 1.35 0.62
N HIS A 41 -6.63 0.47 0.81
CA HIS A 41 -5.31 0.90 1.27
C HIS A 41 -4.63 1.87 0.31
N ALA A 42 -4.69 1.63 -1.01
CA ALA A 42 -4.12 2.54 -2.00
C ALA A 42 -4.83 3.90 -2.04
N THR A 43 -6.14 3.91 -1.78
CA THR A 43 -6.93 5.16 -1.72
C THR A 43 -6.62 5.97 -0.47
N ASP A 44 -6.50 5.31 0.68
CA ASP A 44 -6.46 5.98 1.99
C ASP A 44 -5.05 6.20 2.50
N ARG A 45 -4.11 5.34 2.11
CA ARG A 45 -2.74 5.29 2.63
C ARG A 45 -1.67 5.32 1.53
N PRO A 46 -1.83 6.10 0.43
CA PRO A 46 -0.90 6.06 -0.69
C PRO A 46 0.54 6.40 -0.27
N THR A 47 0.72 7.47 0.51
CA THR A 47 2.05 7.89 0.98
C THR A 47 2.67 6.88 1.93
N GLN A 48 1.88 6.33 2.85
CA GLN A 48 2.37 5.31 3.79
C GLN A 48 2.84 4.05 3.05
N LEU A 49 2.07 3.60 2.04
CA LEU A 49 2.47 2.47 1.20
C LEU A 49 3.74 2.76 0.40
N LEU A 50 3.84 3.94 -0.20
CA LEU A 50 5.04 4.35 -0.94
C LEU A 50 6.27 4.34 -0.02
N PHE A 51 6.19 5.00 1.13
CA PHE A 51 7.33 5.10 2.05
C PHE A 51 7.73 3.74 2.62
N SER A 52 6.75 2.93 3.02
CA SER A 52 7.03 1.59 3.56
C SER A 52 7.72 0.71 2.52
N ARG A 53 7.27 0.75 1.26
CA ARG A 53 7.89 -0.01 0.16
C ARG A 53 9.29 0.51 -0.16
N SER A 54 9.46 1.82 -0.19
CA SER A 54 10.73 2.47 -0.45
C SER A 54 11.81 2.04 0.56
N VAL A 55 11.50 2.17 1.85
CA VAL A 55 12.40 1.78 2.95
C VAL A 55 12.69 0.28 2.92
N ALA A 56 11.67 -0.56 2.77
CA ALA A 56 11.86 -2.02 2.73
C ALA A 56 12.72 -2.47 1.53
N SER A 57 12.63 -1.78 0.40
CA SER A 57 13.46 -2.04 -0.80
C SER A 57 14.86 -1.43 -0.73
N GLY A 58 15.13 -0.60 0.28
CA GLY A 58 16.35 0.18 0.40
C GLY A 58 16.52 1.20 -0.72
N ARG A 59 15.45 1.95 -1.03
CA ARG A 59 15.43 3.03 -2.04
C ARG A 59 14.86 4.35 -1.50
N ALA A 60 14.88 4.55 -0.19
CA ALA A 60 14.39 5.76 0.46
C ALA A 60 15.17 7.01 0.01
N ALA A 61 16.48 6.90 -0.25
CA ALA A 61 17.27 8.02 -0.75
C ALA A 61 16.81 8.49 -2.14
N GLU A 62 16.32 7.56 -2.96
CA GLU A 62 15.86 7.84 -4.33
C GLU A 62 14.40 8.33 -4.36
N GLU A 63 13.52 7.69 -3.60
CA GLU A 63 12.07 7.92 -3.71
C GLU A 63 11.50 8.89 -2.67
N ILE A 64 12.21 9.11 -1.55
CA ILE A 64 11.75 10.00 -0.48
C ILE A 64 12.60 11.28 -0.44
N SER A 65 13.91 11.15 -0.21
CA SER A 65 14.81 12.30 -0.15
C SER A 65 16.27 11.90 -0.28
N ASP A 66 17.02 12.61 -1.13
CA ASP A 66 18.45 12.42 -1.33
C ASP A 66 19.26 13.04 -0.18
N THR A 67 19.37 12.31 0.94
CA THR A 67 20.18 12.72 2.10
C THR A 67 21.10 11.60 2.59
N PRO A 68 22.21 11.93 3.27
CA PRO A 68 23.10 10.92 3.86
C PRO A 68 22.39 9.96 4.82
N GLU A 69 21.40 10.45 5.58
CA GLU A 69 20.63 9.63 6.54
C GLU A 69 19.74 8.61 5.82
N MET A 70 19.12 8.99 4.71
CA MET A 70 18.31 8.07 3.90
C MET A 70 19.19 7.04 3.19
N LEU A 71 20.39 7.43 2.74
CA LEU A 71 21.35 6.50 2.17
C LEU A 71 21.83 5.46 3.19
N GLU A 72 22.08 5.87 4.43
CA GLU A 72 22.42 4.93 5.51
C GLU A 72 21.25 3.99 5.86
N THR A 73 20.02 4.50 5.83
CA THR A 73 18.80 3.70 5.99
C THR A 73 18.71 2.63 4.91
N ASP A 74 18.93 3.00 3.64
CA ASP A 74 18.94 2.06 2.52
C ASP A 74 20.00 0.98 2.68
N ARG A 75 21.23 1.36 3.06
CA ARG A 75 22.33 0.42 3.34
C ARG A 75 21.99 -0.54 4.46
N PHE A 76 21.28 -0.09 5.49
CA PHE A 76 20.85 -0.94 6.60
C PHE A 76 19.81 -1.98 6.14
N PHE A 77 18.73 -1.55 5.50
CA PHE A 77 17.66 -2.47 5.06
C PHE A 77 18.11 -3.43 3.95
N ARG A 78 19.03 -3.00 3.08
CA ARG A 78 19.65 -3.93 2.12
C ARG A 78 20.54 -4.97 2.80
N ARG A 79 21.28 -4.62 3.85
CA ARG A 79 22.07 -5.59 4.64
C ARG A 79 21.22 -6.62 5.36
N ILE A 80 20.05 -6.22 5.85
CA ILE A 80 19.08 -7.17 6.45
C ILE A 80 18.50 -8.11 5.39
N GLY A 81 18.48 -7.69 4.13
CA GLY A 81 18.03 -8.53 3.02
C GLY A 81 16.52 -8.49 2.79
N LEU A 82 15.78 -7.51 3.33
CA LEU A 82 14.32 -7.41 3.10
C LEU A 82 13.95 -7.32 1.62
N HIS A 83 14.83 -6.76 0.79
CA HIS A 83 14.65 -6.61 -0.64
C HIS A 83 14.76 -7.91 -1.46
N LEU A 84 15.33 -9.00 -0.91
CA LEU A 84 15.76 -10.16 -1.70
C LEU A 84 14.60 -10.94 -2.35
N ASP A 85 13.38 -10.82 -1.83
CA ASP A 85 12.21 -11.60 -2.28
C ASP A 85 10.92 -10.74 -2.41
N LEU A 86 11.03 -9.42 -2.58
CA LEU A 86 9.84 -8.55 -2.61
C LEU A 86 8.95 -8.71 -3.86
N GLU A 87 9.48 -9.24 -4.96
CA GLU A 87 8.77 -9.34 -6.25
C GLU A 87 8.55 -10.78 -6.74
N LYS A 88 8.68 -11.78 -5.85
CA LYS A 88 8.31 -13.17 -6.16
C LYS A 88 6.79 -13.38 -6.03
#